data_AF-A0A2Z5UQB4-F1
#
_entry.id   AF-A0A2Z5UQB4-F1
#
_cell.length_a   1.000
_cell.length_b   1.000
_cell.length_c   1.000
_cell.angle_alpha   90.00
_cell.angle_beta   90.00
_cell.angle_gamma   90.00
#
_symmetry.space_group_name_H-M   'P 1'
#
loop_
_entity.id
_entity.type
_entity.pdbx_description
1 polymer ?
#
loop_
_entity_poly.entity_id
_entity_poly.type
_entity_poly.pdbx_seq_one_letter_code
_entity_poly.pdbx_strand_id
1 'polypeptide(L)'
;MAIIGNTYLGLIDVMKQEGNELGDIVEALHTLNPIMKDSNVITCNMGTKHRSNIRTGLPSVSWGALYEGIQQSKSTTTQVDDVTGFVEGLSTVDSRLLKIAGENAAKVRMSESTAFLEAMAQEFEKTFWYSNIGSAPRKFHGFFARYNTLANPNVVTGGGSGSDNTSIAMITWGDQATSIITPKGMSAGVDREDKGEHRVLDAAGNPYYAKDELFTQHGGLTVKDWRYSGRVCNIDVSEVIAGNTPVNPLLRKLFYKLQGRRNYGMENQGGIIGATRTVIYMNRTLLEALDAEGTNAGSSDNFVRLKPREIQGEEVMTWRGIPIRDTDHILNTEAAVA
;
A
#
# COMPACT_ATOMS: atom_id res chain seq x y z
N MET A 1 -14.82 10.19 -23.24
CA MET A 1 -15.47 11.13 -22.31
C MET A 1 -16.17 10.35 -21.21
N ALA A 2 -15.60 10.38 -20.00
CA ALA A 2 -16.27 10.35 -18.70
C ALA A 2 -15.18 10.61 -17.66
N ILE A 3 -15.16 11.83 -17.11
CA ILE A 3 -14.24 12.27 -16.07
C ILE A 3 -14.72 11.62 -14.78
N ILE A 4 -14.01 10.60 -14.30
CA ILE A 4 -14.18 10.06 -12.95
C ILE A 4 -12.84 10.27 -12.25
N GLY A 5 -12.82 11.17 -11.28
CA GLY A 5 -11.66 11.39 -10.41
C GLY A 5 -11.53 12.85 -10.00
N ASN A 6 -12.42 13.34 -9.14
CA ASN A 6 -12.15 14.55 -8.36
C ASN A 6 -13.04 14.72 -7.11
N THR A 7 -13.15 13.68 -6.28
CA THR A 7 -13.91 13.76 -5.00
C THR A 7 -13.05 13.74 -3.75
N TYR A 8 -11.72 13.60 -3.86
CA TYR A 8 -10.80 13.59 -2.73
C TYR A 8 -9.52 14.34 -3.08
N LEU A 9 -8.99 15.12 -2.13
CA LEU A 9 -7.57 15.50 -2.17
C LEU A 9 -6.76 14.23 -1.95
N GLY A 10 -6.11 13.72 -3.00
CA GLY A 10 -5.06 12.74 -2.85
C GLY A 10 -3.83 13.39 -2.19
N LEU A 11 -2.88 12.58 -1.71
CA LEU A 11 -1.57 13.09 -1.27
C LEU A 11 -0.92 13.97 -2.37
N ILE A 12 -1.18 13.62 -3.63
CA ILE A 12 -0.84 14.37 -4.84
C ILE A 12 -1.40 15.81 -4.82
N ASP A 13 -2.66 15.99 -4.44
CA ASP A 13 -3.32 17.31 -4.50
C ASP A 13 -2.86 18.20 -3.34
N VAL A 14 -2.46 17.59 -2.22
CA VAL A 14 -1.80 18.27 -1.10
C VAL A 14 -0.37 18.68 -1.48
N MET A 15 0.37 17.82 -2.18
CA MET A 15 1.73 18.10 -2.66
C MET A 15 1.77 19.11 -3.83
N LYS A 16 0.73 19.18 -4.65
CA LYS A 16 0.61 20.12 -5.78
C LYS A 16 0.18 21.53 -5.38
N GLN A 17 -0.37 21.74 -4.18
CA GLN A 17 -0.80 23.07 -3.73
C GLN A 17 0.36 24.01 -3.37
N GLU A 18 1.59 23.50 -3.22
CA GLU A 18 2.76 24.33 -3.01
C GLU A 18 3.48 24.58 -4.34
N GLY A 19 3.28 25.79 -4.88
CA GLY A 19 3.91 26.24 -6.12
C GLY A 19 5.42 26.19 -6.02
N ASN A 20 6.04 25.19 -6.65
CA ASN A 20 7.48 25.10 -6.79
C ASN A 20 7.85 24.27 -8.02
N GLU A 21 9.02 24.52 -8.61
CA GLU A 21 9.59 23.90 -9.82
C GLU A 21 9.99 22.41 -9.59
N LEU A 22 9.12 21.64 -8.92
CA LEU A 22 9.32 20.29 -8.40
C LEU A 22 8.38 19.25 -9.04
N GLY A 23 7.58 19.63 -10.03
CA GLY A 23 6.57 18.78 -10.67
C GLY A 23 7.14 17.47 -11.22
N ASP A 24 8.30 17.52 -11.87
CA ASP A 24 8.90 16.35 -12.55
C ASP A 24 9.41 15.29 -11.56
N ILE A 25 9.83 15.68 -10.35
CA ILE A 25 10.35 14.75 -9.32
C ILE A 25 9.21 14.06 -8.56
N VAL A 26 8.11 14.79 -8.35
CA VAL A 26 6.89 14.22 -7.79
C VAL A 26 6.34 13.14 -8.75
N GLU A 27 6.37 13.37 -10.07
CA GLU A 27 5.98 12.35 -11.06
C GLU A 27 6.88 11.10 -11.07
N ALA A 28 8.19 11.26 -10.89
CA ALA A 28 9.12 10.14 -10.75
C ALA A 28 8.85 9.31 -9.48
N LEU A 29 8.64 9.97 -8.33
CA LEU A 29 8.27 9.30 -7.07
C LEU A 29 6.91 8.59 -7.15
N HIS A 30 5.96 9.13 -7.90
CA HIS A 30 4.67 8.48 -8.16
C HIS A 30 4.76 7.26 -9.07
N THR A 31 5.76 7.20 -9.94
CA THR A 31 6.03 6.02 -10.76
C THR A 31 6.63 4.90 -9.92
N LEU A 32 7.45 5.27 -8.93
CA LEU A 32 8.19 4.33 -8.09
C LEU A 32 7.34 3.65 -7.01
N ASN A 33 6.31 4.31 -6.46
CA ASN A 33 5.49 3.73 -5.38
C ASN A 33 3.98 3.71 -5.72
N PRO A 34 3.43 2.55 -6.12
CA PRO A 34 2.02 2.40 -6.49
C PRO A 34 1.05 2.55 -5.31
N ILE A 35 1.49 2.30 -4.08
CA ILE A 35 0.66 2.46 -2.87
C ILE A 35 0.32 3.93 -2.66
N MET A 36 1.30 4.82 -2.79
CA MET A 36 1.11 6.26 -2.56
C MET A 36 0.09 6.89 -3.51
N LYS A 37 -0.08 6.32 -4.72
CA LYS A 37 -1.05 6.79 -5.72
C LYS A 37 -2.49 6.50 -5.34
N ASP A 38 -2.73 5.42 -4.61
CA ASP A 38 -4.08 4.93 -4.34
C ASP A 38 -4.51 5.11 -2.87
N SER A 39 -3.54 5.29 -1.97
CA SER A 39 -3.81 5.44 -0.55
C SER A 39 -4.50 6.75 -0.21
N ASN A 40 -5.52 6.68 0.65
CA ASN A 40 -5.99 7.85 1.38
C ASN A 40 -5.12 8.09 2.62
N VAL A 41 -4.89 9.36 2.95
CA VAL A 41 -4.13 9.74 4.14
C VAL A 41 -5.06 10.40 5.15
N ILE A 42 -4.97 9.97 6.42
CA ILE A 42 -5.70 10.56 7.52
C ILE A 42 -4.74 11.01 8.62
N THR A 43 -5.12 12.06 9.34
CA THR A 43 -4.33 12.53 10.49
C THR A 43 -4.63 11.68 11.73
N CYS A 44 -3.60 11.40 12.53
CA CYS A 44 -3.72 10.72 13.81
C CYS A 44 -4.62 11.50 14.78
N ASN A 45 -5.51 10.79 15.48
CA ASN A 45 -6.40 11.39 16.49
C ASN A 45 -5.72 11.55 17.87
N MET A 46 -4.67 10.78 18.17
CA MET A 46 -3.92 10.82 19.42
C MET A 46 -2.45 11.18 19.20
N GLY A 47 -2.18 12.30 18.52
CA GLY A 47 -0.82 12.82 18.31
C GLY A 47 -0.02 11.92 17.37
N THR A 48 0.77 10.99 17.92
CA THR A 48 1.62 10.04 17.19
C THR A 48 0.95 8.68 16.93
N LYS A 49 -0.24 8.46 17.49
CA LYS A 49 -1.00 7.21 17.33
C LYS A 49 -2.41 7.50 16.81
N HIS A 50 -2.96 6.53 16.08
CA HIS A 50 -4.35 6.52 15.66
C HIS A 50 -5.10 5.41 16.40
N ARG A 51 -6.09 5.80 17.22
CA ARG A 51 -6.95 4.87 17.96
C ARG A 51 -8.23 4.59 17.18
N SER A 52 -8.43 3.32 16.84
CA SER A 52 -9.62 2.79 16.18
C SER A 52 -10.45 1.98 17.16
N ASN A 53 -11.75 2.27 17.25
CA ASN A 53 -12.69 1.47 18.04
C ASN A 53 -13.39 0.45 17.13
N ILE A 54 -13.18 -0.84 17.40
CA ILE A 54 -13.75 -1.95 16.64
C ILE A 54 -14.82 -2.64 17.49
N ARG A 55 -15.99 -2.89 16.92
CA ARG A 55 -17.03 -3.71 17.59
C ARG A 55 -16.71 -5.18 17.43
N THR A 56 -16.55 -5.89 18.54
CA THR A 56 -16.21 -7.33 18.56
C THR A 56 -17.42 -8.24 18.66
N GLY A 57 -18.53 -7.75 19.22
CA GLY A 57 -19.73 -8.55 19.46
C GLY A 57 -21.00 -7.75 19.29
N LEU A 58 -22.00 -8.40 18.69
CA LEU A 58 -23.37 -7.89 18.62
C LEU A 58 -24.14 -8.33 19.89
N PRO A 59 -25.08 -7.50 20.37
CA PRO A 59 -25.97 -7.90 21.45
C PRO A 59 -26.83 -9.09 21.02
N SER A 60 -27.14 -9.99 21.95
CA SER A 60 -28.09 -11.08 21.71
C SER A 60 -29.52 -10.53 21.66
N VAL A 61 -30.30 -11.01 20.69
CA VAL A 61 -31.74 -10.71 20.55
C VAL A 61 -32.55 -11.97 20.85
N SER A 62 -33.69 -11.81 21.51
CA SER A 62 -34.60 -12.92 21.85
C SER A 62 -36.02 -12.64 21.35
N TRP A 63 -36.72 -13.70 20.95
CA TRP A 63 -38.15 -13.64 20.64
C TRP A 63 -38.95 -13.55 21.95
N GLY A 64 -40.00 -12.72 21.99
CA GLY A 64 -40.83 -12.53 23.19
C GLY A 64 -42.04 -13.47 23.23
N ALA A 65 -42.51 -13.78 24.44
CA ALA A 65 -43.78 -14.48 24.71
C ALA A 65 -44.61 -13.71 25.76
N LEU A 66 -45.94 -13.94 25.80
CA LEU A 66 -46.82 -13.36 26.82
C LEU A 66 -46.40 -13.85 28.21
N TYR A 67 -46.27 -12.91 29.15
CA TYR A 67 -45.85 -13.15 30.54
C TYR A 67 -44.38 -13.60 30.74
N GLU A 68 -43.50 -13.41 29.75
CA GLU A 68 -42.06 -13.65 29.91
C GLU A 68 -41.22 -12.35 29.80
N GLY A 69 -40.14 -12.30 30.59
CA GLY A 69 -39.15 -11.22 30.56
C GLY A 69 -38.13 -11.39 29.43
N ILE A 70 -37.51 -10.29 29.00
CA ILE A 70 -36.48 -10.29 27.95
C ILE A 70 -35.10 -10.16 28.60
N GLN A 71 -34.13 -10.98 28.17
CA GLN A 71 -32.76 -10.92 28.67
C GLN A 71 -32.06 -9.64 28.21
N GLN A 72 -31.40 -8.93 29.13
CA GLN A 72 -30.60 -7.76 28.79
C GLN A 72 -29.27 -8.18 28.16
N SER A 73 -28.87 -7.50 27.09
CA SER A 73 -27.60 -7.72 26.41
C SER A 73 -26.99 -6.38 25.94
N LYS A 74 -25.68 -6.34 25.71
CA LYS A 74 -24.97 -5.16 25.21
C LYS A 74 -23.92 -5.55 24.19
N SER A 75 -23.59 -4.60 23.30
CA SER A 75 -22.47 -4.76 22.38
C SER A 75 -21.12 -4.70 23.10
N THR A 76 -20.12 -5.40 22.56
CA THR A 76 -18.73 -5.34 23.03
C THR A 76 -17.87 -4.62 22.00
N THR A 77 -16.94 -3.80 22.47
CA THR A 77 -15.99 -3.05 21.65
C THR A 77 -14.58 -3.23 22.18
N THR A 78 -13.60 -3.17 21.28
CA THR A 78 -12.17 -3.21 21.60
C THR A 78 -11.50 -2.04 20.90
N GLN A 79 -10.53 -1.43 21.56
CA GLN A 79 -9.74 -0.33 21.00
C GLN A 79 -8.42 -0.89 20.47
N VAL A 80 -8.02 -0.45 19.28
CA VAL A 80 -6.75 -0.82 18.65
C VAL A 80 -5.99 0.47 18.39
N ASP A 81 -4.72 0.52 18.81
CA ASP A 81 -3.84 1.67 18.65
C ASP A 81 -2.78 1.36 17.60
N ASP A 82 -2.84 2.09 16.48
CA ASP A 82 -1.84 2.03 15.42
C ASP A 82 -0.83 3.17 15.58
N VAL A 83 0.47 2.85 15.46
CA VAL A 83 1.57 3.82 15.63
C VAL A 83 2.09 4.30 14.28
N THR A 84 2.60 5.52 14.26
CA THR A 84 3.34 6.10 13.13
C THR A 84 4.85 5.89 13.30
N GLY A 85 5.57 5.90 12.18
CA GLY A 85 7.02 6.00 12.12
C GLY A 85 7.46 7.12 11.17
N PHE A 86 8.76 7.30 11.04
CA PHE A 86 9.34 8.22 10.07
C PHE A 86 10.59 7.62 9.43
N VAL A 87 10.81 7.98 8.17
CA VAL A 87 12.03 7.69 7.42
C VAL A 87 12.67 9.02 7.04
N GLU A 88 13.98 9.10 7.19
CA GLU A 88 14.75 10.32 6.92
C GLU A 88 15.98 9.98 6.08
N GLY A 89 16.27 10.84 5.11
CA GLY A 89 17.47 10.79 4.29
C GLY A 89 18.19 12.14 4.36
N LEU A 90 19.51 12.10 4.53
CA LEU A 90 20.34 13.30 4.54
C LEU A 90 21.25 13.27 3.31
N SER A 91 21.04 14.21 2.40
CA SER A 91 21.87 14.41 1.20
C SER A 91 22.93 15.46 1.52
N THR A 92 24.17 15.00 1.72
CA THR A 92 25.33 15.83 2.06
C THR A 92 26.27 15.96 0.88
N VAL A 93 26.52 17.20 0.42
CA VAL A 93 27.44 17.47 -0.70
C VAL A 93 28.51 18.50 -0.31
N ASP A 94 29.78 18.22 -0.60
CA ASP A 94 30.91 19.13 -0.31
C ASP A 94 30.73 20.49 -1.03
N SER A 95 30.90 21.59 -0.29
CA SER A 95 30.75 22.93 -0.83
C SER A 95 31.79 23.31 -1.89
N ARG A 96 32.97 22.67 -1.88
CA ARG A 96 34.01 22.85 -2.90
C ARG A 96 33.61 22.23 -4.24
N LEU A 97 33.00 21.05 -4.21
CA LEU A 97 32.47 20.39 -5.40
C LEU A 97 31.40 21.28 -6.06
N LEU A 98 30.53 21.88 -5.24
CA LEU A 98 29.50 22.81 -5.70
C LEU A 98 30.09 24.08 -6.31
N LYS A 99 31.19 24.61 -5.74
CA LYS A 99 31.92 25.75 -6.32
C LYS A 99 32.54 25.41 -7.68
N ILE A 100 33.07 24.19 -7.85
CA ILE A 100 33.63 23.73 -9.13
C ILE A 100 32.53 23.58 -10.18
N ALA A 101 31.36 23.07 -9.78
CA ALA A 101 30.22 22.89 -10.68
C ALA A 101 29.61 24.22 -11.19
N GLY A 102 29.87 25.35 -10.53
CA GLY A 102 29.43 26.68 -10.95
C GLY A 102 27.91 26.75 -11.11
N GLU A 103 27.44 27.09 -12.31
CA GLU A 103 26.01 27.19 -12.65
C GLU A 103 25.26 25.84 -12.54
N ASN A 104 25.97 24.71 -12.60
CA ASN A 104 25.38 23.37 -12.49
C ASN A 104 25.30 22.86 -11.04
N ALA A 105 25.70 23.66 -10.04
CA ALA A 105 25.70 23.25 -8.64
C ALA A 105 24.32 22.76 -8.15
N ALA A 106 23.24 23.43 -8.56
CA ALA A 106 21.88 23.02 -8.21
C ALA A 106 21.50 21.66 -8.82
N LYS A 107 21.96 21.36 -10.04
CA LYS A 107 21.71 20.07 -10.71
C LYS A 107 22.44 18.92 -10.02
N VAL A 108 23.68 19.14 -9.57
CA VAL A 108 24.46 18.14 -8.84
C VAL A 108 23.82 17.83 -7.48
N ARG A 109 23.31 18.85 -6.77
CA ARG A 109 22.54 18.61 -5.54
C ARG A 109 21.27 17.83 -5.84
N MET A 110 20.54 18.23 -6.89
CA MET A 110 19.29 17.57 -7.26
C MET A 110 19.49 16.10 -7.65
N SER A 111 20.54 15.76 -8.41
CA SER A 111 20.82 14.38 -8.78
C SER A 111 21.14 13.48 -7.59
N GLU A 112 21.83 14.02 -6.58
CA GLU A 112 22.09 13.29 -5.35
C GLU A 112 20.80 13.13 -4.54
N SER A 113 20.06 14.23 -4.36
CA SER A 113 18.78 14.25 -3.66
C SER A 113 17.72 13.33 -4.27
N THR A 114 17.70 13.15 -5.60
CA THR A 114 16.78 12.20 -6.24
C THR A 114 17.02 10.75 -5.84
N ALA A 115 18.28 10.35 -5.64
CA ALA A 115 18.61 8.99 -5.20
C ALA A 115 18.15 8.73 -3.75
N PHE A 116 18.27 9.74 -2.87
CA PHE A 116 17.74 9.64 -1.51
C PHE A 116 16.22 9.55 -1.49
N LEU A 117 15.53 10.33 -2.32
CA LEU A 117 14.08 10.29 -2.44
C LEU A 117 13.58 8.91 -2.94
N GLU A 118 14.25 8.34 -3.93
CA GLU A 118 13.95 6.99 -4.42
C GLU A 118 14.18 5.92 -3.34
N ALA A 119 15.32 5.96 -2.66
CA ALA A 119 15.62 5.03 -1.57
C ALA A 119 14.61 5.12 -0.42
N MET A 120 14.16 6.34 -0.08
CA MET A 120 13.11 6.56 0.92
C MET A 120 11.77 5.97 0.48
N ALA A 121 11.37 6.16 -0.78
CA ALA A 121 10.12 5.64 -1.31
C ALA A 121 10.10 4.09 -1.30
N GLN A 122 11.20 3.47 -1.70
CA GLN A 122 11.38 2.01 -1.67
C GLN A 122 11.35 1.46 -0.23
N GLU A 123 12.04 2.12 0.70
CA GLU A 123 12.07 1.70 2.11
C GLU A 123 10.70 1.86 2.79
N PHE A 124 9.96 2.92 2.43
CA PHE A 124 8.57 3.12 2.89
C PHE A 124 7.66 1.99 2.41
N GLU A 125 7.76 1.59 1.14
CA GLU A 125 6.96 0.51 0.58
C GLU A 125 7.30 -0.85 1.17
N LYS A 126 8.59 -1.18 1.29
CA LYS A 126 9.04 -2.40 1.97
C LYS A 126 8.53 -2.46 3.41
N THR A 127 8.56 -1.32 4.10
CA THR A 127 8.03 -1.18 5.46
C THR A 127 6.51 -1.36 5.48
N PHE A 128 5.79 -0.80 4.51
CA PHE A 128 4.35 -0.98 4.38
C PHE A 128 3.97 -2.44 4.24
N TRP A 129 4.68 -3.24 3.43
CA TRP A 129 4.35 -4.66 3.26
C TRP A 129 4.77 -5.51 4.46
N TYR A 130 6.06 -5.48 4.86
CA TYR A 130 6.65 -6.51 5.72
C TYR A 130 6.96 -6.08 7.15
N SER A 131 6.80 -4.81 7.50
CA SER A 131 7.22 -4.35 8.82
C SER A 131 6.36 -4.93 9.95
N ASN A 132 7.00 -5.20 11.08
CA ASN A 132 6.33 -5.58 12.31
C ASN A 132 6.98 -4.86 13.50
N ILE A 133 6.17 -4.18 14.31
CA ILE A 133 6.61 -3.48 15.53
C ILE A 133 7.32 -4.43 16.51
N GLY A 134 6.96 -5.73 16.52
CA GLY A 134 7.60 -6.71 17.40
C GLY A 134 9.09 -6.95 17.11
N SER A 135 9.50 -6.84 15.84
CA SER A 135 10.91 -7.02 15.42
C SER A 135 11.62 -5.69 15.15
N ALA A 136 10.90 -4.69 14.65
CA ALA A 136 11.42 -3.38 14.31
C ALA A 136 10.57 -2.28 14.97
N PRO A 137 10.76 -1.98 16.27
CA PRO A 137 9.89 -1.06 17.02
C PRO A 137 9.95 0.40 16.54
N ARG A 138 10.94 0.76 15.71
CA ARG A 138 11.05 2.09 15.09
C ARG A 138 10.12 2.26 13.88
N LYS A 139 9.66 1.15 13.30
CA LYS A 139 8.80 1.13 12.11
C LYS A 139 7.35 0.92 12.51
N PHE A 140 6.42 1.36 11.67
CA PHE A 140 5.00 1.07 11.87
C PHE A 140 4.68 -0.40 11.53
N HIS A 141 3.50 -0.88 11.94
CA HIS A 141 3.07 -2.25 11.64
C HIS A 141 2.52 -2.34 10.21
N GLY A 142 3.17 -3.15 9.38
CA GLY A 142 2.85 -3.32 7.96
C GLY A 142 1.58 -4.14 7.72
N PHE A 143 1.19 -4.23 6.45
CA PHE A 143 -0.03 -4.89 6.00
C PHE A 143 0.08 -6.42 6.14
N PHE A 144 1.16 -7.05 5.65
CA PHE A 144 1.28 -8.51 5.71
C PHE A 144 1.42 -9.04 7.12
N ALA A 145 2.01 -8.27 8.04
CA ALA A 145 2.06 -8.63 9.45
C ALA A 145 0.65 -8.78 10.08
N ARG A 146 -0.35 -8.02 9.60
CA ARG A 146 -1.76 -8.13 10.04
C ARG A 146 -2.50 -9.32 9.45
N TYR A 147 -2.07 -9.77 8.26
CA TYR A 147 -2.64 -10.90 7.52
C TYR A 147 -1.64 -12.08 7.46
N ASN A 148 -1.01 -12.39 8.60
CA ASN A 148 0.05 -13.40 8.71
C ASN A 148 -0.42 -14.72 9.34
N THR A 149 -1.72 -15.03 9.33
CA THR A 149 -2.23 -16.31 9.85
C THR A 149 -3.37 -16.85 9.02
N LEU A 150 -3.37 -18.17 8.78
CA LEU A 150 -4.46 -18.87 8.09
C LEU A 150 -5.76 -18.92 8.91
N ALA A 151 -5.69 -18.65 10.22
CA ALA A 151 -6.88 -18.52 11.07
C ALA A 151 -7.69 -17.24 10.73
N ASN A 152 -7.06 -16.25 10.09
CA ASN A 152 -7.77 -15.06 9.65
C ASN A 152 -8.63 -15.42 8.43
N PRO A 153 -9.96 -15.22 8.48
CA PRO A 153 -10.84 -15.61 7.38
C PRO A 153 -10.51 -14.87 6.08
N ASN A 154 -9.91 -13.67 6.14
CA ASN A 154 -9.50 -12.89 4.96
C ASN A 154 -8.12 -13.24 4.41
N VAL A 155 -7.53 -14.34 4.89
CA VAL A 155 -6.35 -14.95 4.30
C VAL A 155 -6.78 -16.16 3.48
N VAL A 156 -6.21 -16.29 2.28
CA VAL A 156 -6.40 -17.44 1.39
C VAL A 156 -5.02 -18.04 1.12
N THR A 157 -4.89 -19.36 1.23
CA THR A 157 -3.66 -20.05 0.86
C THR A 157 -3.68 -20.45 -0.61
N GLY A 158 -2.55 -20.25 -1.30
CA GLY A 158 -2.24 -20.79 -2.62
C GLY A 158 -1.75 -22.24 -2.57
N GLY A 159 -1.44 -22.77 -1.38
CA GLY A 159 -1.00 -24.15 -1.17
C GLY A 159 0.50 -24.39 -1.32
N GLY A 160 1.28 -23.35 -1.62
CA GLY A 160 2.74 -23.40 -1.66
C GLY A 160 3.37 -23.64 -0.29
N SER A 161 4.62 -24.13 -0.30
CA SER A 161 5.38 -24.45 0.92
C SER A 161 6.82 -23.95 0.79
N GLY A 162 7.59 -24.00 1.87
CA GLY A 162 8.99 -23.55 1.84
C GLY A 162 9.17 -22.03 1.74
N SER A 163 10.24 -21.62 1.05
CA SER A 163 10.64 -20.22 0.87
C SER A 163 10.23 -19.61 -0.47
N ASP A 164 9.76 -20.42 -1.42
CA ASP A 164 9.63 -20.01 -2.82
C ASP A 164 8.19 -19.56 -3.10
N ASN A 165 7.70 -18.69 -2.21
CA ASN A 165 6.33 -18.22 -2.25
C ASN A 165 6.26 -16.72 -2.50
N THR A 166 5.16 -16.30 -3.11
CA THR A 166 4.73 -14.92 -3.24
C THR A 166 3.31 -14.74 -2.71
N SER A 167 2.86 -13.49 -2.64
CA SER A 167 1.54 -13.11 -2.13
C SER A 167 0.86 -12.08 -3.02
N ILE A 168 -0.47 -12.05 -2.93
CA ILE A 168 -1.30 -10.99 -3.52
C ILE A 168 -2.04 -10.28 -2.40
N ALA A 169 -2.08 -8.95 -2.44
CA ALA A 169 -2.88 -8.16 -1.53
C ALA A 169 -4.10 -7.57 -2.26
N MET A 170 -5.26 -7.63 -1.63
CA MET A 170 -6.41 -6.80 -2.01
C MET A 170 -6.69 -5.82 -0.88
N ILE A 171 -6.57 -4.54 -1.17
CA ILE A 171 -6.72 -3.47 -0.18
C ILE A 171 -7.86 -2.56 -0.59
N THR A 172 -8.78 -2.35 0.34
CA THR A 172 -9.79 -1.30 0.21
C THR A 172 -9.34 -0.06 0.98
N TRP A 173 -9.01 1.00 0.23
CA TRP A 173 -8.66 2.31 0.75
C TRP A 173 -9.92 3.10 1.11
N GLY A 174 -9.88 3.78 2.26
CA GLY A 174 -10.95 4.64 2.75
C GLY A 174 -10.94 4.74 4.27
N ASP A 175 -11.48 5.83 4.82
CA ASP A 175 -11.39 6.17 6.25
C ASP A 175 -12.02 5.13 7.20
N GLN A 176 -12.95 4.33 6.68
CA GLN A 176 -13.58 3.23 7.44
C GLN A 176 -12.91 1.87 7.22
N ALA A 177 -12.01 1.76 6.24
CA ALA A 177 -11.32 0.52 5.85
C ALA A 177 -9.82 0.61 6.19
N THR A 178 -8.95 0.71 5.18
CA THR A 178 -7.51 0.87 5.33
C THR A 178 -7.11 2.29 4.96
N SER A 179 -6.21 2.92 5.72
CA SER A 179 -5.69 4.26 5.41
C SER A 179 -4.25 4.42 5.89
N ILE A 180 -3.50 5.29 5.21
CA ILE A 180 -2.21 5.74 5.70
C ILE A 180 -2.45 6.80 6.78
N ILE A 181 -1.69 6.74 7.86
CA ILE A 181 -1.79 7.69 8.98
C ILE A 181 -0.55 8.57 9.06
N THR A 182 -0.77 9.85 9.30
CA THR A 182 0.30 10.84 9.55
C THR A 182 0.12 11.43 10.95
N PRO A 183 1.20 11.71 11.71
CA PRO A 183 1.10 12.37 13.01
C PRO A 183 0.36 13.70 12.94
N LYS A 184 -0.28 14.10 14.03
CA LYS A 184 -0.96 15.39 14.12
C LYS A 184 0.05 16.54 14.06
N GLY A 185 -0.13 17.46 13.11
CA GLY A 185 0.71 18.65 12.95
C GLY A 185 1.86 18.49 11.93
N MET A 186 2.03 17.30 11.37
CA MET A 186 2.95 17.08 10.24
C MET A 186 2.16 17.01 8.93
N SER A 187 2.73 17.55 7.86
CA SER A 187 2.18 17.38 6.52
C SER A 187 2.32 15.91 6.09
N ALA A 188 1.39 15.44 5.28
CA ALA A 188 1.51 14.14 4.65
C ALA A 188 2.47 14.24 3.47
N GLY A 189 3.33 13.24 3.29
CA GLY A 189 4.25 13.16 2.18
C GLY A 189 5.70 13.35 2.58
N VAL A 190 6.55 13.68 1.60
CA VAL A 190 7.97 13.95 1.80
C VAL A 190 8.15 15.45 1.99
N ASP A 191 8.71 15.82 3.13
CA ASP A 191 9.15 17.18 3.43
C ASP A 191 10.64 17.31 3.08
N ARG A 192 11.01 18.44 2.48
CA ARG A 192 12.37 18.75 2.04
C ARG A 192 12.82 20.04 2.73
N GLU A 193 13.86 19.93 3.53
CA GLU A 193 14.47 21.06 4.24
C GLU A 193 15.93 21.25 3.83
N ASP A 194 16.29 22.41 3.29
CA ASP A 194 17.71 22.77 3.06
C ASP A 194 18.33 23.26 4.38
N LYS A 195 19.24 22.46 4.95
CA LYS A 195 19.93 22.79 6.21
C LYS A 195 21.10 23.76 6.00
N GLY A 196 21.43 24.10 4.75
CA GLY A 196 22.49 25.03 4.41
C GLY A 196 23.88 24.46 4.61
N GLU A 197 24.88 25.36 4.62
CA GLU A 197 26.29 24.98 4.76
C GLU A 197 26.67 24.86 6.24
N HIS A 198 27.21 23.71 6.63
CA HIS A 198 27.68 23.47 7.98
C HIS A 198 28.99 22.68 7.96
N ARG A 199 29.65 22.64 9.12
CA ARG A 199 30.98 22.03 9.29
C ARG A 199 30.83 20.53 9.54
N VAL A 200 31.42 19.71 8.67
CA VAL A 200 31.51 18.25 8.77
C VAL A 200 32.96 17.85 9.06
N LEU A 201 33.16 16.69 9.68
CA LEU A 201 34.48 16.14 9.96
C LEU A 201 34.76 14.97 9.00
N ASP A 202 35.98 14.92 8.45
CA ASP A 202 36.44 13.76 7.70
C ASP A 202 36.76 12.58 8.63
N ALA A 203 37.10 11.42 8.05
CA ALA A 203 37.47 10.23 8.82
C ALA A 203 38.71 10.41 9.72
N ALA A 204 39.56 11.41 9.44
CA ALA A 204 40.73 11.77 10.22
C ALA A 204 40.46 12.91 11.23
N GLY A 205 39.22 13.39 11.35
CA GLY A 205 38.82 14.48 12.24
C GLY A 205 39.11 15.89 11.73
N ASN A 206 39.55 16.05 10.47
CA ASN A 206 39.75 17.37 9.87
C ASN A 206 38.42 17.95 9.39
N PRO A 207 38.20 19.27 9.57
CA PRO A 207 36.95 19.89 9.18
C PRO A 207 36.89 20.22 7.69
N TYR A 208 35.73 19.99 7.09
CA TYR A 208 35.34 20.53 5.78
C TYR A 208 33.92 21.08 5.87
N TYR A 209 33.48 21.80 4.83
CA TYR A 209 32.13 22.37 4.77
C TYR A 209 31.30 21.63 3.73
N ALA A 210 30.08 21.27 4.10
CA ALA A 210 29.13 20.60 3.24
C ALA A 210 27.77 21.27 3.33
N LYS A 211 27.01 21.19 2.23
CA LYS A 211 25.61 21.58 2.19
C LYS A 211 24.72 20.36 2.34
N ASP A 212 23.78 20.45 3.26
CA ASP A 212 22.87 19.35 3.58
C ASP A 212 21.44 19.66 3.14
N GLU A 213 20.79 18.66 2.55
CA GLU A 213 19.33 18.63 2.37
C GLU A 213 18.78 17.45 3.17
N LEU A 214 17.84 17.75 4.07
CA LEU A 214 17.12 16.75 4.86
C LEU A 214 15.79 16.45 4.19
N PHE A 215 15.54 15.17 3.94
CA PHE A 215 14.27 14.64 3.50
C PHE A 215 13.63 13.88 4.65
N THR A 216 12.40 14.21 5.00
CA THR A 216 11.66 13.49 6.04
C THR A 216 10.31 13.04 5.51
N GLN A 217 9.94 11.80 5.82
CA GLN A 217 8.62 11.28 5.49
C GLN A 217 8.05 10.57 6.70
N HIS A 218 6.90 11.05 7.16
CA HIS A 218 6.12 10.41 8.21
C HIS A 218 5.06 9.51 7.60
N GLY A 219 4.86 8.34 8.22
CA GLY A 219 3.73 7.52 7.86
C GLY A 219 3.50 6.35 8.81
N GLY A 220 2.29 5.83 8.73
CA GLY A 220 1.86 4.61 9.38
C GLY A 220 0.68 4.02 8.65
N LEU A 221 0.19 2.89 9.13
CA LEU A 221 -0.94 2.19 8.55
C LEU A 221 -2.00 1.94 9.61
N THR A 222 -3.24 2.37 9.35
CA THR A 222 -4.41 1.96 10.12
C THR A 222 -5.25 0.99 9.30
N VAL A 223 -5.70 -0.08 9.95
CA VAL A 223 -6.71 -1.00 9.41
C VAL A 223 -7.87 -0.99 10.39
N LYS A 224 -8.82 -0.09 10.15
CA LYS A 224 -9.96 0.11 11.04
C LYS A 224 -10.94 -1.06 10.96
N ASP A 225 -11.24 -1.50 9.75
CA ASP A 225 -12.03 -2.70 9.52
C ASP A 225 -11.25 -3.70 8.66
N TRP A 226 -10.75 -4.74 9.31
CA TRP A 226 -9.99 -5.81 8.69
C TRP A 226 -10.81 -6.62 7.67
N ARG A 227 -12.14 -6.49 7.65
CA ARG A 227 -13.03 -7.31 6.79
C ARG A 227 -13.01 -6.88 5.32
N TYR A 228 -12.50 -5.69 5.04
CA TYR A 228 -12.48 -5.08 3.71
C TYR A 228 -11.19 -5.32 2.93
N SER A 229 -10.11 -5.72 3.60
CA SER A 229 -8.84 -6.05 2.95
C SER A 229 -8.45 -7.51 3.24
N GLY A 230 -7.54 -8.06 2.45
CA GLY A 230 -7.08 -9.43 2.64
C GLY A 230 -5.86 -9.79 1.80
N ARG A 231 -5.37 -11.01 2.00
CA ARG A 231 -4.13 -11.52 1.40
C ARG A 231 -4.34 -12.93 0.84
N VAL A 232 -3.88 -13.18 -0.39
CA VAL A 232 -3.55 -14.53 -0.84
C VAL A 232 -2.09 -14.77 -0.51
N CYS A 233 -1.80 -15.77 0.31
CA CYS A 233 -0.45 -16.14 0.73
C CYS A 233 -0.06 -17.51 0.15
N ASN A 234 1.22 -17.85 0.23
CA ASN A 234 1.73 -19.17 -0.14
C ASN A 234 1.42 -19.53 -1.59
N ILE A 235 1.68 -18.61 -2.52
CA ILE A 235 1.61 -18.90 -3.95
C ILE A 235 3.00 -19.31 -4.40
N ASP A 236 3.16 -20.57 -4.79
CA ASP A 236 4.46 -21.08 -5.25
C ASP A 236 4.84 -20.46 -6.59
N VAL A 237 5.96 -19.75 -6.63
CA VAL A 237 6.41 -19.00 -7.80
C VAL A 237 6.84 -19.95 -8.94
N SER A 238 7.42 -21.10 -8.61
CA SER A 238 7.90 -22.08 -9.58
C SER A 238 6.73 -22.74 -10.31
N GLU A 239 5.68 -23.08 -9.56
CA GLU A 239 4.45 -23.67 -10.10
C GLU A 239 3.62 -22.66 -10.91
N VAL A 240 3.68 -21.37 -10.55
CA VAL A 240 3.06 -20.29 -11.34
C VAL A 240 3.79 -20.13 -12.67
N ILE A 241 5.13 -20.08 -12.68
CA ILE A 241 5.92 -19.97 -13.92
C ILE A 241 5.70 -21.20 -14.82
N ALA A 242 5.53 -22.39 -14.22
CA ALA A 242 5.22 -23.62 -14.95
C ALA A 242 3.79 -23.67 -15.50
N GLY A 243 2.91 -22.73 -15.11
CA GLY A 243 1.50 -22.70 -15.52
C GLY A 243 0.59 -23.71 -14.81
N ASN A 244 1.06 -24.34 -13.73
CA ASN A 244 0.31 -25.36 -12.99
C ASN A 244 -0.64 -24.74 -11.96
N THR A 245 -0.27 -23.59 -11.39
CA THR A 245 -1.07 -22.90 -10.37
C THR A 245 -1.78 -21.68 -10.97
N PRO A 246 -3.10 -21.73 -11.18
CA PRO A 246 -3.84 -20.60 -11.71
C PRO A 246 -4.10 -19.54 -10.61
N VAL A 247 -3.77 -18.29 -10.92
CA VAL A 247 -3.92 -17.08 -10.10
C VAL A 247 -5.38 -16.61 -10.04
N ASN A 248 -6.15 -16.68 -11.14
CA ASN A 248 -7.52 -16.15 -11.18
C ASN A 248 -8.49 -16.86 -10.19
N PRO A 249 -8.46 -18.20 -10.00
CA PRO A 249 -9.23 -18.86 -8.96
C PRO A 249 -8.88 -18.41 -7.54
N LEU A 250 -7.61 -18.08 -7.27
CA LEU A 250 -7.17 -17.58 -5.96
C LEU A 250 -7.68 -16.16 -5.72
N LEU A 251 -7.58 -15.27 -6.70
CA LEU A 251 -8.19 -13.93 -6.67
C LEU A 251 -9.70 -14.02 -6.44
N ARG A 252 -10.38 -14.94 -7.14
CA ARG A 252 -11.82 -15.19 -6.94
C ARG A 252 -12.12 -15.61 -5.51
N LYS A 253 -11.35 -16.55 -4.94
CA LYS A 253 -11.56 -16.98 -3.54
C LYS A 253 -11.44 -15.78 -2.59
N LEU A 254 -10.41 -14.96 -2.73
CA LEU A 254 -10.22 -13.79 -1.87
C LEU A 254 -11.36 -12.78 -2.02
N PHE A 255 -11.71 -12.41 -3.25
CA PHE A 255 -12.78 -11.45 -3.54
C PHE A 255 -14.13 -11.82 -2.89
N TYR A 256 -14.48 -13.10 -2.84
CA TYR A 256 -15.73 -13.55 -2.23
C TYR A 256 -15.70 -13.57 -0.70
N LYS A 257 -14.52 -13.57 -0.08
CA LYS A 257 -14.38 -13.46 1.37
C LYS A 257 -14.48 -12.01 1.86
N LEU A 258 -14.11 -11.03 1.04
CA LEU A 258 -14.17 -9.62 1.40
C LEU A 258 -15.62 -9.15 1.57
N GLN A 259 -15.92 -8.49 2.69
CA GLN A 259 -17.25 -7.95 2.97
C GLN A 259 -17.59 -6.74 2.09
N GLY A 260 -16.58 -6.05 1.56
CA GLY A 260 -16.73 -4.97 0.59
C GLY A 260 -17.39 -5.39 -0.72
N ARG A 261 -17.38 -6.70 -1.06
CA ARG A 261 -17.99 -7.23 -2.30
C ARG A 261 -19.47 -6.87 -2.44
N ARG A 262 -20.26 -6.95 -1.36
CA ARG A 262 -21.71 -6.69 -1.40
C ARG A 262 -22.05 -5.27 -1.87
N ASN A 263 -21.11 -4.34 -1.70
CA ASN A 263 -21.27 -2.94 -2.05
C ASN A 263 -20.66 -2.58 -3.42
N TYR A 264 -19.99 -3.54 -4.09
CA TYR A 264 -19.49 -3.40 -5.46
C TYR A 264 -20.57 -3.67 -6.52
N GLY A 265 -21.78 -4.02 -6.09
CA GLY A 265 -22.96 -4.10 -6.94
C GLY A 265 -23.44 -2.70 -7.30
N MET A 266 -23.68 -2.47 -8.60
CA MET A 266 -24.12 -1.21 -9.21
C MET A 266 -25.44 -0.62 -8.66
N GLU A 267 -26.07 -1.22 -7.65
CA GLU A 267 -27.27 -0.71 -6.99
C GLU A 267 -26.98 0.34 -5.92
N ASN A 268 -25.78 0.38 -5.35
CA ASN A 268 -25.38 1.43 -4.41
C ASN A 268 -24.51 2.46 -5.13
N GLN A 269 -25.15 3.49 -5.70
CA GLN A 269 -24.51 4.74 -6.13
C GLN A 269 -23.64 5.35 -5.01
N GLY A 270 -22.40 4.86 -4.82
CA GLY A 270 -21.46 5.38 -3.83
C GLY A 270 -21.92 5.27 -2.37
N GLY A 271 -22.75 4.28 -2.04
CA GLY A 271 -23.43 4.15 -0.75
C GLY A 271 -22.81 3.17 0.24
N ILE A 272 -21.50 3.25 0.49
CA ILE A 272 -21.01 3.08 1.87
C ILE A 272 -20.58 4.49 2.28
N ILE A 273 -20.87 4.88 3.51
CA ILE A 273 -20.41 6.14 4.10
C ILE A 273 -18.89 6.30 3.85
N GLY A 274 -18.53 7.12 2.86
CA GLY A 274 -17.17 7.36 2.36
C GLY A 274 -16.82 6.52 1.11
N ALA A 275 -16.41 7.16 0.01
CA ALA A 275 -16.03 6.42 -1.20
C ALA A 275 -14.77 5.58 -0.94
N THR A 276 -14.97 4.28 -0.94
CA THR A 276 -13.89 3.30 -0.77
C THR A 276 -13.39 2.83 -2.13
N ARG A 277 -12.07 2.81 -2.33
CA ARG A 277 -11.44 2.32 -3.56
C ARG A 277 -10.68 1.03 -3.27
N THR A 278 -11.08 -0.07 -3.92
CA THR A 278 -10.35 -1.34 -3.81
C THR A 278 -9.30 -1.43 -4.90
N VAL A 279 -8.10 -1.90 -4.54
CA VAL A 279 -6.95 -2.06 -5.43
C VAL A 279 -6.28 -3.41 -5.15
N ILE A 280 -5.83 -4.08 -6.20
CA ILE A 280 -5.06 -5.32 -6.10
C ILE A 280 -3.59 -5.00 -6.31
N TYR A 281 -2.74 -5.47 -5.40
CA TYR A 281 -1.28 -5.38 -5.51
C TYR A 281 -0.69 -6.78 -5.66
N MET A 282 0.12 -6.96 -6.69
CA MET A 282 0.83 -8.19 -6.97
C MET A 282 2.17 -7.86 -7.64
N ASN A 283 3.13 -8.77 -7.58
CA ASN A 283 4.40 -8.57 -8.27
C ASN A 283 4.29 -8.93 -9.76
N ARG A 284 5.24 -8.44 -10.55
CA ARG A 284 5.35 -8.70 -11.99
C ARG A 284 5.19 -10.17 -12.40
N THR A 285 5.75 -11.12 -11.66
CA THR A 285 5.64 -12.56 -12.00
C THR A 285 4.19 -13.06 -11.94
N LEU A 286 3.42 -12.61 -10.95
CA LEU A 286 2.00 -12.95 -10.84
C LEU A 286 1.15 -12.20 -11.87
N LEU A 287 1.56 -10.98 -12.23
CA LEU A 287 0.89 -10.20 -13.26
C LEU A 287 1.04 -10.85 -14.64
N GLU A 288 2.25 -11.29 -14.99
CA GLU A 288 2.52 -12.08 -16.21
C GLU A 288 1.69 -13.37 -16.24
N ALA A 289 1.63 -14.11 -15.12
CA ALA A 289 0.84 -15.33 -15.04
C ALA A 289 -0.68 -15.06 -15.21
N LEU A 290 -1.18 -13.95 -14.66
CA LEU A 290 -2.57 -13.55 -14.83
C LEU A 290 -2.89 -13.15 -16.28
N ASP A 291 -1.96 -12.49 -16.97
CA ASP A 291 -2.09 -12.15 -18.38
C ASP A 291 -2.01 -13.38 -19.29
N ALA A 292 -1.13 -14.34 -18.94
CA ALA A 292 -1.04 -15.63 -19.62
C ALA A 292 -2.34 -16.43 -19.52
N GLU A 293 -3.03 -16.40 -18.37
CA GLU A 293 -4.38 -16.99 -18.23
C GLU A 293 -5.44 -16.31 -19.11
N GLY A 294 -5.27 -15.03 -19.45
CA GLY A 294 -6.13 -14.31 -20.37
C GLY A 294 -5.89 -14.66 -21.85
N THR A 295 -4.70 -15.19 -22.16
CA THR A 295 -4.25 -15.50 -23.52
C THR A 295 -4.51 -16.99 -23.84
N ASN A 296 -5.57 -17.25 -24.60
CA ASN A 296 -6.02 -18.61 -24.90
C ASN A 296 -4.94 -19.50 -25.55
N ALA A 297 -4.50 -20.55 -24.84
CA ALA A 297 -3.86 -21.72 -25.44
C ALA A 297 -4.97 -22.71 -25.88
N GLY A 298 -5.35 -22.65 -27.16
CA GLY A 298 -6.50 -23.38 -27.68
C GLY A 298 -6.48 -24.89 -27.41
N SER A 299 -7.58 -25.41 -26.84
CA SER A 299 -8.25 -26.69 -27.20
C SER A 299 -9.20 -27.23 -26.12
N SER A 300 -9.22 -26.70 -24.89
CA SER A 300 -10.07 -27.23 -23.81
C SER A 300 -10.98 -26.22 -23.08
N ASP A 301 -10.84 -24.91 -23.33
CA ASP A 301 -11.60 -23.88 -22.59
C ASP A 301 -12.79 -23.31 -23.36
N ASN A 302 -13.95 -23.31 -22.70
CA ASN A 302 -15.25 -22.85 -23.22
C ASN A 302 -15.47 -21.34 -22.98
N PHE A 303 -14.45 -20.51 -23.20
CA PHE A 303 -14.55 -19.06 -23.11
C PHE A 303 -14.70 -18.43 -24.50
N VAL A 304 -15.54 -17.39 -24.60
CA VAL A 304 -15.89 -16.71 -25.85
C VAL A 304 -14.64 -16.11 -26.49
N ARG A 305 -14.44 -16.46 -27.77
CA ARG A 305 -13.29 -16.12 -28.62
C ARG A 305 -12.95 -14.63 -28.61
N LEU A 306 -11.71 -14.29 -28.26
CA LEU A 306 -11.08 -12.99 -28.52
C LEU A 306 -11.23 -12.63 -30.00
N LYS A 307 -11.66 -11.40 -30.31
CA LYS A 307 -11.85 -10.99 -31.71
C LYS A 307 -10.47 -10.87 -32.37
N PRO A 308 -10.34 -11.08 -33.69
CA PRO A 308 -9.04 -11.05 -34.39
C PRO A 308 -8.23 -9.74 -34.31
N ARG A 309 -8.76 -8.68 -33.66
CA ARG A 309 -8.06 -7.41 -33.39
C ARG A 309 -7.40 -7.33 -32.00
N GLU A 310 -7.62 -8.32 -31.13
CA GLU A 310 -7.12 -8.36 -29.74
C GLU A 310 -5.96 -9.36 -29.58
N ILE A 311 -5.35 -9.80 -30.70
CA ILE A 311 -4.32 -10.85 -30.73
C ILE A 311 -3.02 -10.47 -30.01
N GLN A 312 -2.82 -9.20 -29.69
CA GLN A 312 -1.67 -8.72 -28.94
C GLN A 312 -1.92 -8.48 -27.45
N GLY A 313 -3.13 -8.68 -26.93
CA GLY A 313 -3.46 -8.56 -25.50
C GLY A 313 -3.11 -7.18 -24.91
N GLU A 314 -4.10 -6.33 -24.65
CA GLU A 314 -3.80 -5.20 -23.76
C GLU A 314 -3.49 -5.75 -22.36
N GLU A 315 -2.40 -5.27 -21.74
CA GLU A 315 -1.99 -5.67 -20.39
C GLU A 315 -3.20 -5.62 -19.44
N VAL A 316 -3.36 -6.65 -18.59
CA VAL A 316 -4.47 -6.74 -17.64
C VAL A 316 -4.36 -5.63 -16.57
N MET A 317 -4.85 -4.44 -16.90
CA MET A 317 -4.84 -3.28 -15.98
C MET A 317 -6.00 -3.31 -14.97
N THR A 318 -7.00 -4.19 -15.19
CA THR A 318 -8.13 -4.36 -14.26
C THR A 318 -8.59 -5.82 -14.18
N TRP A 319 -8.98 -6.24 -12.98
CA TRP A 319 -9.66 -7.52 -12.74
C TRP A 319 -11.07 -7.25 -12.24
N ARG A 320 -12.10 -7.61 -13.02
CA ARG A 320 -13.52 -7.33 -12.71
C ARG A 320 -13.81 -5.83 -12.43
N GLY A 321 -13.09 -4.94 -13.11
CA GLY A 321 -13.18 -3.49 -12.92
C GLY A 321 -12.47 -2.96 -11.66
N ILE A 322 -11.71 -3.80 -10.96
CA ILE A 322 -10.81 -3.38 -9.86
C ILE A 322 -9.43 -3.14 -10.48
N PRO A 323 -8.78 -1.98 -10.25
CA PRO A 323 -7.44 -1.72 -10.77
C PRO A 323 -6.40 -2.65 -10.14
N ILE A 324 -5.49 -3.15 -10.98
CA ILE A 324 -4.30 -3.89 -10.57
C ILE A 324 -3.10 -2.94 -10.56
N ARG A 325 -2.23 -3.09 -9.57
CA ARG A 325 -0.95 -2.41 -9.45
C ARG A 325 0.16 -3.44 -9.37
N ASP A 326 1.16 -3.28 -10.23
CA ASP A 326 2.44 -3.95 -10.07
C ASP A 326 3.18 -3.34 -8.87
N THR A 327 3.90 -4.16 -8.14
CA THR A 327 4.72 -3.78 -6.99
C THR A 327 5.92 -4.71 -6.89
N ASP A 328 7.11 -4.17 -7.13
CA ASP A 328 8.37 -4.92 -7.05
C ASP A 328 8.77 -5.30 -5.63
N HIS A 329 8.18 -4.64 -4.62
CA HIS A 329 8.52 -4.88 -3.23
C HIS A 329 7.82 -6.10 -2.63
N ILE A 330 6.83 -6.70 -3.30
CA ILE A 330 6.30 -8.01 -2.90
C ILE A 330 7.30 -9.08 -3.37
N LEU A 331 7.86 -9.81 -2.40
CA LEU A 331 8.93 -10.78 -2.63
C LEU A 331 8.41 -12.07 -3.28
N ASN A 332 9.24 -12.66 -4.14
CA ASN A 332 9.07 -14.02 -4.65
C ASN A 332 9.63 -15.10 -3.71
N THR A 333 10.19 -14.70 -2.57
CA THR A 333 10.89 -15.57 -1.62
C THR A 333 10.32 -15.46 -0.20
N GLU A 334 9.00 -15.35 -0.10
CA GLU A 334 8.31 -15.31 1.18
C GLU A 334 8.30 -16.69 1.86
N ALA A 335 8.55 -16.68 3.17
CA ALA A 335 8.32 -17.86 3.99
C ALA A 335 6.83 -18.20 4.03
N ALA A 336 6.51 -19.49 3.97
CA ALA A 336 5.14 -19.96 4.07
C ALA A 336 4.46 -19.50 5.37
N VAL A 337 3.25 -18.96 5.23
CA VAL A 337 2.36 -18.54 6.31
C VAL A 337 1.61 -19.76 6.85
N ALA A 338 1.51 -19.86 8.18
CA ALA A 338 0.80 -20.91 8.89
C ALA A 338 -0.55 -20.46 9.48
#